data_AF-A0A6I2SLW2-F1
#
_entry.id   AF-A0A6I2SLW2-F1
#
_cell.length_a   1.000
_cell.length_b   1.000
_cell.length_c   1.000
_cell.angle_alpha   90.00
_cell.angle_beta   90.00
_cell.angle_gamma   90.00
#
_symmetry.space_group_name_H-M   'P 1'
#
loop_
_entity.id
_entity.type
_entity.pdbx_description
1 polymer ?
#
loop_
_entity_poly.entity_id
_entity_poly.type
_entity_poly.pdbx_seq_one_letter_code
_entity_poly.pdbx_strand_id
1 'polypeptide(L)'
;MKIYFFDRDSGIYQGEEFEDDALISEMDDATTVVPPPSCNRGEIAVFDLVAQRWDIRNLAEVSRQTRAVAGAPAQNPDSRSS
;
A
#
# COMPACT_ATOMS: atom_id res chain seq x y z
N MET A 1 -14.00 16.27 3.11
CA MET A 1 -13.93 15.45 1.89
C MET A 1 -13.38 14.06 2.21
N LYS A 2 -13.60 13.07 1.34
CA LYS A 2 -13.22 11.68 1.63
C LYS A 2 -11.77 11.44 1.22
N ILE A 3 -11.01 10.81 2.10
CA ILE A 3 -9.63 10.39 1.87
C ILE A 3 -9.57 8.87 1.92
N TYR A 4 -8.57 8.33 1.23
CA TYR A 4 -8.33 6.91 1.10
C TYR A 4 -6.89 6.62 1.49
N PHE A 5 -6.73 5.72 2.45
CA PHE A 5 -5.44 5.32 2.96
C PHE A 5 -4.94 4.10 2.18
N PHE A 6 -3.64 4.07 1.94
CA PHE A 6 -2.97 2.90 1.43
C PHE A 6 -1.62 2.70 2.14
N ASP A 7 -1.13 1.47 2.14
CA ASP A 7 0.21 1.17 2.61
C ASP A 7 1.25 1.76 1.65
N ARG A 8 2.19 2.57 2.16
CA ARG A 8 3.16 3.27 1.31
C ARG A 8 4.06 2.32 0.53
N ASP A 9 4.46 1.22 1.15
CA ASP A 9 5.43 0.28 0.58
C ASP A 9 4.79 -0.65 -0.46
N SER A 10 3.57 -1.11 -0.20
CA SER A 10 2.85 -2.07 -1.05
C SER A 10 1.74 -1.47 -1.90
N GLY A 11 1.33 -0.22 -1.64
CA GLY A 11 0.19 0.46 -2.27
C GLY A 11 -1.17 -0.07 -1.83
N ILE A 12 -1.26 -1.07 -0.95
CA ILE A 12 -2.52 -1.77 -0.64
C ILE A 12 -3.50 -0.83 0.05
N TYR A 13 -4.74 -0.78 -0.45
CA TYR A 13 -5.83 -0.03 0.19
C TYR A 13 -6.10 -0.48 1.63
N GLN A 14 -6.15 0.47 2.58
CA GLN A 14 -6.32 0.22 4.01
C GLN A 14 -7.64 0.75 4.59
N GLY A 15 -8.33 1.64 3.88
CA GLY A 15 -9.59 2.21 4.37
C GLY A 15 -9.82 3.65 3.92
N GLU A 16 -10.88 4.24 4.45
CA GLU A 16 -11.33 5.58 4.11
C GLU A 16 -11.78 6.36 5.35
N GLU A 17 -11.56 7.67 5.33
CA GLU A 17 -12.01 8.61 6.37
C GLU A 17 -12.52 9.91 5.73
N PHE A 18 -13.16 10.76 6.53
CA PHE A 18 -13.57 12.09 6.13
C PHE A 18 -12.70 13.13 6.83
N GLU A 19 -12.01 13.96 6.07
CA GLU A 19 -11.16 15.03 6.58
C GLU A 19 -11.47 16.38 5.95
N ASP A 20 -11.07 17.45 6.64
CA ASP A 20 -11.27 18.82 6.17
C ASP A 20 -10.19 19.22 5.15
N ASP A 21 -10.55 20.08 4.21
CA ASP A 21 -9.67 20.46 3.09
C ASP A 21 -8.39 21.16 3.54
N ALA A 22 -8.42 21.83 4.69
CA ALA A 22 -7.27 22.50 5.28
C ALA A 22 -6.19 21.52 5.80
N LEU A 23 -6.56 20.29 6.17
CA LEU A 23 -5.63 19.28 6.70
C LEU A 23 -4.94 18.46 5.60
N ILE A 24 -5.52 18.39 4.39
CA ILE A 24 -4.99 17.57 3.27
C ILE A 24 -3.60 18.00 2.85
N SER A 25 -3.35 19.30 2.82
CA SER A 25 -2.05 19.86 2.42
C SER A 25 -0.90 19.42 3.33
N GLU A 26 -1.20 18.89 4.52
CA GLU A 26 -0.23 18.35 5.47
C GLU A 26 -0.21 16.81 5.51
N MET A 27 -1.09 16.14 4.76
CA MET A 27 -1.19 14.69 4.77
C MET A 27 -0.03 14.02 4.03
N ASP A 28 0.52 12.98 4.65
CA ASP A 28 1.64 12.19 4.14
C ASP A 28 1.37 11.52 2.78
N ASP A 29 2.45 11.07 2.13
CA ASP A 29 2.46 10.34 0.85
C ASP A 29 1.60 9.05 0.81
N ALA A 30 0.96 8.65 1.91
CA ALA A 30 0.19 7.40 2.04
C ALA A 30 -1.34 7.59 1.93
N THR A 31 -1.78 8.75 1.45
CA THR A 31 -3.20 9.11 1.34
C THR A 31 -3.53 9.70 -0.03
N THR A 32 -4.78 9.51 -0.46
CA THR A 32 -5.27 10.06 -1.73
C THR A 32 -6.76 10.44 -1.63
N VAL A 33 -7.19 11.42 -2.42
CA VAL A 33 -8.61 11.80 -2.56
C VAL A 33 -9.30 11.05 -3.70
N VAL A 34 -8.54 10.27 -4.49
CA VAL A 34 -9.08 9.45 -5.57
C VAL A 34 -9.68 8.18 -4.97
N PRO A 35 -10.96 7.86 -5.20
CA PRO A 35 -11.57 6.63 -4.68
C PRO A 35 -10.95 5.37 -5.29
N PRO A 36 -10.76 4.30 -4.50
CA PRO A 36 -10.40 3.00 -5.05
C PRO A 36 -11.56 2.44 -5.88
N PRO A 37 -11.25 1.66 -6.93
CA PRO A 37 -12.27 1.00 -7.73
C PRO A 37 -12.96 -0.12 -6.93
N SER A 38 -14.17 -0.47 -7.35
CA SER A 38 -14.87 -1.65 -6.81
C SER A 38 -14.10 -2.92 -7.16
N CYS A 39 -13.73 -3.69 -6.15
CA CYS A 39 -13.02 -4.96 -6.31
C CYS A 39 -14.00 -6.14 -6.20
N ASN A 40 -13.83 -7.15 -7.05
CA ASN A 40 -14.54 -8.42 -6.91
C ASN A 40 -13.90 -9.29 -5.83
N ARG A 41 -14.55 -10.40 -5.50
CA ARG A 41 -13.99 -11.40 -4.58
C ARG A 41 -12.64 -11.90 -5.11
N GLY A 42 -11.59 -11.75 -4.30
CA GLY A 42 -10.23 -12.16 -4.65
C GLY A 42 -9.41 -11.09 -5.37
N GLU A 43 -9.95 -9.88 -5.52
CA GLU A 43 -9.25 -8.70 -6.01
C GLU A 43 -8.98 -7.71 -4.87
N ILE A 44 -7.96 -6.87 -5.04
CA ILE A 44 -7.61 -5.80 -4.11
C ILE A 44 -7.14 -4.57 -4.89
N ALA A 45 -7.50 -3.38 -4.38
CA ALA A 45 -7.02 -2.12 -4.92
C ALA A 45 -5.61 -1.83 -4.40
N VAL A 46 -4.72 -1.48 -5.32
CA VAL A 46 -3.34 -1.09 -5.04
C VAL A 46 -3.10 0.28 -5.68
N PHE A 47 -2.66 1.25 -4.88
CA PHE A 47 -2.32 2.58 -5.35
C PHE A 47 -0.90 2.60 -5.89
N ASP A 48 -0.75 2.98 -7.16
CA ASP A 48 0.54 3.27 -7.76
C ASP A 48 0.89 4.74 -7.46
N LEU A 49 1.86 4.93 -6.56
CA LEU A 49 2.36 6.26 -6.16
C LEU A 49 2.98 7.04 -7.33
N VAL A 50 3.63 6.35 -8.27
CA VAL A 50 4.31 6.98 -9.39
C VAL A 50 3.29 7.42 -10.45
N ALA A 51 2.30 6.57 -10.73
CA ALA A 51 1.23 6.88 -11.67
C ALA A 51 0.05 7.65 -11.04
N GLN A 52 0.07 7.85 -9.71
CA GLN A 52 -0.98 8.47 -8.90
C GLN A 52 -2.39 7.94 -9.20
N ARG A 53 -2.54 6.61 -9.29
CA ARG A 53 -3.82 5.97 -9.62
C ARG A 53 -3.97 4.61 -8.95
N TRP A 54 -5.22 4.15 -8.87
CA TRP A 54 -5.53 2.80 -8.44
C TRP A 54 -5.43 1.78 -9.57
N ASP A 55 -4.84 0.64 -9.26
CA ASP A 55 -4.86 -0.57 -10.06
C ASP A 55 -5.56 -1.69 -9.29
N ILE A 56 -6.23 -2.59 -10.01
CA ILE A 56 -6.84 -3.79 -9.44
C ILE A 56 -5.86 -4.94 -9.60
N ARG A 57 -5.55 -5.63 -8.49
CA ARG A 57 -4.64 -6.78 -8.47
C ARG A 57 -5.34 -8.00 -7.89
N ASN A 58 -4.85 -9.18 -8.26
CA ASN A 58 -5.33 -10.40 -7.65
C ASN A 58 -4.75 -10.54 -6.24
N LEU A 59 -5.60 -10.75 -5.24
CA LEU A 59 -5.21 -10.85 -3.84
C LEU A 59 -4.20 -12.00 -3.61
N ALA A 60 -4.33 -13.11 -4.34
CA ALA A 60 -3.41 -14.24 -4.20
C ALA A 60 -2.00 -13.92 -4.71
N GLU A 61 -1.88 -13.04 -5.71
CA GLU A 61 -0.59 -12.57 -6.22
C GLU A 61 0.07 -11.62 -5.23
N VAL A 62 -0.70 -10.63 -4.75
CA VAL A 62 -0.24 -9.64 -3.77
C VAL A 62 0.19 -10.33 -2.47
N SER A 63 -0.59 -11.29 -1.96
CA SER A 63 -0.28 -12.04 -0.75
C SER A 63 1.02 -12.84 -0.84
N ARG A 64 1.38 -13.32 -2.05
CA ARG A 64 2.67 -14.00 -2.26
C ARG A 64 3.83 -13.01 -2.24
N GLN A 65 3.64 -11.81 -2.80
CA GLN A 65 4.64 -10.76 -2.83
C GLN A 65 4.89 -10.18 -1.43
N THR A 66 3.84 -9.88 -0.67
CA THR A 66 3.96 -9.39 0.71
C THR A 66 4.59 -10.42 1.65
N ARG A 67 4.31 -11.71 1.45
CA ARG A 67 4.97 -12.79 2.22
C ARG A 67 6.45 -12.97 1.86
N ALA A 68 6.84 -12.71 0.61
CA ALA A 68 8.24 -12.78 0.19
C ALA A 68 9.09 -11.66 0.82
N VAL A 69 8.52 -10.45 0.99
CA VAL A 69 9.22 -9.33 1.62
C VAL A 69 9.28 -9.45 3.15
N ALA A 70 8.22 -9.94 3.80
CA ALA A 70 8.21 -10.18 5.26
C ALA A 70 9.01 -11.43 5.68
N GLY A 71 9.34 -12.31 4.71
CA GLY A 71 10.01 -13.59 4.93
C GLY A 71 11.52 -13.60 4.73
N ALA A 72 12.15 -12.45 4.45
CA ALA A 72 13.62 -12.38 4.41
C ALA A 72 14.17 -12.28 5.85
N PRO A 73 14.76 -13.33 6.43
CA PRO A 73 15.58 -13.13 7.61
C PRO A 73 16.70 -12.18 7.24
N ALA A 74 16.95 -11.16 8.07
CA ALA A 74 18.16 -10.37 8.01
C ALA A 74 19.35 -11.34 7.97
N GLN A 75 19.95 -11.54 6.80
CA GLN A 75 21.19 -12.28 6.68
C GLN A 75 22.24 -11.46 7.38
N ASN A 76 22.44 -11.74 8.66
CA ASN A 76 23.51 -11.19 9.47
C ASN A 76 24.83 -11.65 8.85
N PRO A 77 25.62 -10.79 8.20
CA PRO A 77 26.85 -11.20 7.53
C PRO A 77 28.00 -11.02 8.52
N ASP A 78 27.98 -11.73 9.65
CA ASP A 78 29.14 -11.76 10.54
C ASP A 78 29.48 -13.18 10.96
N SER A 79 29.99 -13.91 9.97
CA SER A 79 30.93 -15.00 10.20
C SER A 79 32.20 -14.68 9.44
N ARG A 80 33.09 -13.91 10.08
CA ARG A 80 34.52 -13.91 9.73
C ARG A 80 35.34 -14.27 10.97
N SER A 81 35.77 -15.53 10.95
CA SER A 81 36.98 -16.11 11.53
C SER A 81 37.89 -15.20 12.37
N SER A 82 38.18 -15.63 13.60
CA SER A 82 39.51 -16.08 14.05
C SER A 82 39.42 -16.81 15.38
#